data_AF-T1BB25-F1
#
_entry.id   AF-T1BB25-F1
#
_cell.length_a   1.000
_cell.length_b   1.000
_cell.length_c   1.000
_cell.angle_alpha   90.00
_cell.angle_beta   90.00
_cell.angle_gamma   90.00
#
_symmetry.space_group_name_H-M   'P 1'
#
loop_
_entity.id
_entity.type
_entity.pdbx_description
1 polymer ?
#
loop_
_entity_poly.entity_id
_entity_poly.type
_entity_poly.pdbx_seq_one_letter_code
_entity_poly.pdbx_strand_id
1 'polypeptide(L)'
;MMCTCCGAPLAVGLRRAEVAPGAVLAYWVGNPVLNPATIIFMAFVLGWQWAVLRIVVGVALVATVAYLGNRMTHSAELPRQAVETYAGAAASGGSLIRAFFVALGRLSIGLLPEYIVVVAILGAV
;
A
#
# COMPACT_ATOMS: atom_id res chain seq x y z
N MET A 1 -9.49 3.77 7.16
CA MET A 1 -8.11 4.25 6.89
C MET A 1 -7.17 3.07 7.07
N MET A 2 -6.41 2.71 6.05
CA MET A 2 -5.30 1.77 6.25
C MET A 2 -4.09 2.63 6.66
N CYS A 3 -3.86 2.73 7.96
CA CYS A 3 -2.70 3.41 8.51
C CYS A 3 -1.42 2.67 8.08
N THR A 4 -0.26 3.30 8.21
CA THR A 4 1.04 2.68 7.89
C THR A 4 1.21 1.31 8.55
N CYS A 5 0.62 1.10 9.74
CA CYS A 5 0.61 -0.19 10.42
C CYS A 5 -0.09 -1.31 9.62
N CYS A 6 -1.11 -1.02 8.81
CA CYS A 6 -1.77 -2.02 7.96
C CYS A 6 -1.15 -2.10 6.55
N GLY A 7 -0.59 -1.00 6.04
CA GLY A 7 -0.02 -0.93 4.70
C GLY A 7 1.41 -1.50 4.60
N ALA A 8 2.20 -1.43 5.67
CA ALA A 8 3.57 -1.93 5.70
C ALA A 8 3.71 -3.42 5.37
N PRO A 9 2.94 -4.35 5.98
CA PRO A 9 3.16 -5.76 5.71
C PRO A 9 2.60 -6.19 4.35
N LEU A 10 1.61 -5.46 3.81
CA LEU A 10 1.16 -5.60 2.43
C LEU A 10 2.26 -5.16 1.45
N ALA A 11 2.94 -4.03 1.70
CA ALA A 11 4.07 -3.59 0.88
C ALA A 11 5.22 -4.61 0.90
N VAL A 12 5.53 -5.20 2.07
CA VAL A 12 6.51 -6.29 2.18
C VAL A 12 6.06 -7.53 1.40
N GLY A 13 4.77 -7.88 1.48
CA GLY A 13 4.18 -8.97 0.69
C GLY A 13 4.32 -8.75 -0.82
N LEU A 14 4.02 -7.55 -1.31
CA LEU A 14 4.19 -7.18 -2.72
C LEU A 14 5.66 -7.25 -3.16
N ARG A 15 6.61 -6.86 -2.29
CA ARG A 15 8.04 -7.03 -2.57
C ARG A 15 8.46 -8.49 -2.66
N ARG A 16 7.94 -9.35 -1.78
CA ARG A 16 8.21 -10.81 -1.83
C ARG A 16 7.60 -11.48 -3.07
N ALA A 17 6.52 -10.91 -3.60
CA ALA A 17 5.93 -11.31 -4.88
C ALA A 17 6.64 -10.67 -6.10
N GLU A 18 7.83 -10.09 -5.90
CA GLU A 18 8.68 -9.50 -6.95
C GLU A 18 7.96 -8.41 -7.78
N VAL A 19 6.98 -7.73 -7.19
CA VAL A 19 6.31 -6.60 -7.81
C VAL A 19 7.30 -5.43 -7.97
N ALA A 20 7.18 -4.70 -9.08
CA ALA A 20 8.03 -3.57 -9.41
C ALA A 20 8.20 -2.61 -8.21
N PRO A 21 9.44 -2.23 -7.85
CA PRO A 21 9.73 -1.39 -6.69
C PRO A 21 8.90 -0.10 -6.64
N GLY A 22 8.75 0.58 -7.78
CA GLY A 22 7.95 1.78 -7.90
C GLY A 22 6.46 1.55 -7.67
N ALA A 23 5.90 0.42 -8.09
CA ALA A 23 4.50 0.09 -7.85
C ALA A 23 4.22 -0.18 -6.36
N VAL A 24 5.14 -0.86 -5.67
CA VAL A 24 5.04 -1.07 -4.22
C VAL A 24 5.14 0.25 -3.46
N LEU A 25 6.09 1.11 -3.82
CA LEU A 25 6.25 2.43 -3.20
C LEU A 25 5.06 3.34 -3.48
N ALA A 26 4.50 3.30 -4.69
CA ALA A 26 3.28 4.04 -5.04
C ALA A 26 2.10 3.63 -4.15
N TYR A 27 1.89 2.32 -3.99
CA TYR A 27 0.86 1.78 -3.09
C TYR A 27 1.06 2.25 -1.64
N TRP A 28 2.30 2.15 -1.15
CA TRP A 28 2.61 2.43 0.25
C TRP A 28 2.48 3.91 0.60
N VAL A 29 2.97 4.81 -0.26
CA VAL A 29 2.89 6.26 -0.06
C VAL A 29 1.51 6.83 -0.43
N GLY A 30 0.85 6.26 -1.44
CA GLY A 30 -0.46 6.73 -1.90
C GLY A 30 -1.54 6.58 -0.83
N ASN A 31 -1.54 5.48 -0.07
CA ASN A 31 -2.56 5.19 0.93
C ASN A 31 -2.76 6.29 2.01
N PRO A 32 -1.70 6.81 2.67
CA PRO A 32 -1.84 7.90 3.63
C PRO A 32 -2.04 9.27 2.97
N VAL A 33 -1.39 9.53 1.83
CA VAL A 33 -1.38 10.84 1.18
C VAL A 33 -2.72 11.15 0.52
N LEU A 34 -3.27 10.20 -0.24
CA LEU A 34 -4.50 10.31 -1.04
C LEU A 34 -5.72 9.73 -0.32
N ASN A 35 -5.68 9.66 1.01
CA ASN A 35 -6.76 9.10 1.79
C ASN A 35 -8.06 9.91 1.61
N PRO A 36 -9.17 9.30 1.18
CA PRO A 36 -10.40 10.04 0.87
C PRO A 36 -11.00 10.71 2.11
N ALA A 37 -10.91 10.07 3.29
CA ALA A 37 -11.45 10.64 4.51
C ALA A 37 -10.69 11.91 4.95
N THR A 38 -9.35 11.95 4.76
CA THR A 38 -8.58 13.16 5.08
C THR A 38 -8.85 14.29 4.08
N ILE A 39 -9.00 13.97 2.80
CA ILE A 39 -9.34 14.94 1.75
C ILE A 39 -10.71 15.57 2.02
N ILE A 40 -11.72 14.74 2.33
CA ILE A 40 -13.06 15.23 2.65
C ILE A 40 -13.03 16.12 3.89
N PHE A 41 -12.37 15.68 4.97
CA PHE A 41 -12.26 16.47 6.19
C PHE A 41 -11.56 17.81 5.95
N MET A 42 -10.46 17.79 5.20
CA MET A 42 -9.69 18.99 4.86
C MET A 42 -10.49 19.94 3.96
N ALA A 43 -11.31 19.41 3.04
CA ALA A 43 -12.22 20.21 2.21
C ALA A 43 -13.26 20.96 3.06
N PHE A 44 -13.79 20.33 4.12
CA PHE A 44 -14.75 20.96 5.02
C PHE A 44 -14.09 21.97 5.98
N VAL A 45 -12.90 21.67 6.51
CA VAL A 45 -12.27 22.51 7.55
C VAL A 45 -11.45 23.66 6.95
N LEU A 46 -10.60 23.39 5.95
CA LEU A 46 -9.73 24.40 5.33
C LEU A 46 -10.31 24.97 4.03
N GLY A 47 -11.34 24.34 3.46
CA GLY A 47 -11.95 24.71 2.19
C GLY A 47 -11.45 23.90 1.00
N TRP A 48 -12.18 23.99 -0.11
CA TRP A 48 -11.97 23.16 -1.31
C TRP A 48 -10.60 23.35 -1.97
N GLN A 49 -10.04 24.57 -1.92
CA GLN A 49 -8.75 24.90 -2.54
C GLN A 49 -7.60 24.04 -2.00
N TRP A 50 -7.60 23.83 -0.68
CA TRP A 50 -6.58 23.03 0.00
C TRP A 50 -6.72 21.53 -0.27
N ALA A 51 -7.96 21.05 -0.38
CA ALA A 51 -8.22 19.66 -0.76
C ALA A 51 -7.71 19.35 -2.17
N VAL A 52 -7.98 20.24 -3.13
CA VAL A 52 -7.48 20.10 -4.52
C VAL A 52 -5.95 20.16 -4.54
N LEU A 53 -5.34 21.12 -3.85
CA LEU A 53 -3.88 21.22 -3.76
C LEU A 53 -3.27 19.91 -3.22
N ARG A 54 -3.85 19.35 -2.16
CA ARG A 54 -3.41 18.08 -1.58
C ARG A 54 -3.49 16.94 -2.59
N ILE A 55 -4.57 16.86 -3.37
CA ILE A 55 -4.72 15.82 -4.41
C ILE A 55 -3.64 15.99 -5.47
N VAL A 56 -3.46 17.19 -6.01
CA VAL A 56 -2.49 17.45 -7.09
C VAL A 56 -1.07 17.15 -6.63
N VAL A 57 -0.66 17.73 -5.49
CA VAL A 57 0.68 17.51 -4.92
C VAL A 57 0.85 16.06 -4.49
N GLY A 58 -0.21 15.44 -3.94
CA GLY A 58 -0.18 14.05 -3.51
C GLY A 58 0.02 13.08 -4.67
N VAL A 59 -0.72 13.27 -5.78
CA VAL A 59 -0.54 12.48 -7.01
C VAL A 59 0.85 12.70 -7.59
N ALA A 60 1.31 13.95 -7.68
CA ALA A 60 2.65 14.26 -8.18
C ALA A 60 3.74 13.59 -7.32
N LEU A 61 3.59 13.62 -6.00
CA LEU A 61 4.52 12.98 -5.06
C LEU A 61 4.53 11.46 -5.22
N VAL A 62 3.37 10.82 -5.31
CA VAL A 62 3.26 9.37 -5.53
C VAL A 62 3.91 8.97 -6.87
N ALA A 63 3.62 9.70 -7.94
CA ALA A 63 4.21 9.46 -9.25
C ALA A 63 5.73 9.65 -9.23
N THR A 64 6.22 10.70 -8.56
CA THR A 64 7.65 10.98 -8.42
C THR A 64 8.35 9.85 -7.67
N VAL A 65 7.81 9.42 -6.53
CA VAL A 65 8.38 8.32 -5.73
C VAL A 65 8.35 7.01 -6.50
N ALA A 66 7.28 6.72 -7.23
CA ALA A 66 7.18 5.53 -8.07
C ALA A 66 8.24 5.52 -9.18
N TYR A 67 8.39 6.65 -9.87
CA TYR A 67 9.38 6.86 -10.91
C TYR A 67 10.81 6.70 -10.36
N LEU A 68 11.11 7.37 -9.24
CA LEU A 68 12.41 7.29 -8.60
C LEU A 68 12.71 5.87 -8.11
N GLY A 69 11.72 5.18 -7.56
CA GLY A 69 11.82 3.79 -7.13
C GLY A 69 12.20 2.85 -8.26
N ASN A 70 11.56 2.98 -9.42
CA ASN A 70 11.92 2.19 -10.61
C ASN A 70 13.31 2.57 -11.14
N ARG A 71 13.62 3.87 -11.19
CA ARG A 71 14.92 4.37 -11.67
C ARG A 71 16.09 3.88 -10.80
N MET A 72 15.96 3.95 -9.47
CA MET A 72 17.02 3.59 -8.54
C MET A 72 17.29 2.09 -8.49
N THR A 73 16.30 1.27 -8.82
CA THR A 73 16.43 -0.21 -8.72
C THR A 73 16.84 -0.85 -10.05
N HIS A 74 17.09 -0.07 -11.11
CA HIS A 74 17.45 -0.58 -12.45
C HIS A 74 16.49 -1.66 -13.00
N SER A 75 15.29 -1.76 -12.44
CA SER A 75 14.23 -2.69 -12.86
C SER A 75 13.32 -1.95 -13.84
N ALA A 76 13.87 -1.61 -15.01
CA ALA A 76 13.10 -1.06 -16.13
C ALA A 76 12.41 -2.17 -16.95
N GLU A 77 12.58 -3.44 -16.58
CA GLU A 77 11.81 -4.51 -17.17
C GLU A 77 10.40 -4.52 -16.56
N LEU A 78 9.40 -4.32 -17.41
CA LEU A 78 8.02 -4.69 -17.12
C LEU A 78 8.04 -6.05 -16.41
N PRO A 79 7.49 -6.20 -15.20
CA PRO A 79 7.62 -7.43 -14.43
C PRO A 79 6.92 -8.55 -15.21
N ARG A 80 7.71 -9.31 -15.97
CA ARG A 80 7.28 -10.47 -16.75
C ARG A 80 6.56 -11.47 -15.85
N GLN A 81 7.02 -11.55 -14.61
CA GLN A 81 6.42 -12.30 -13.51
C GLN A 81 5.05 -11.80 -13.07
N ALA A 82 4.76 -10.49 -13.12
CA ALA A 82 3.40 -10.00 -12.84
C ALA A 82 2.44 -10.48 -13.94
N VAL A 83 2.87 -10.44 -15.21
CA VAL A 83 2.09 -10.96 -16.33
C VAL A 83 1.90 -12.48 -16.22
N GLU A 84 2.94 -13.23 -15.85
CA GLU A 84 2.88 -14.69 -15.63
C GLU A 84 2.05 -15.07 -14.39
N THR A 85 2.11 -14.29 -13.32
CA THR A 85 1.31 -14.51 -12.10
C THR A 85 -0.16 -14.21 -12.36
N TYR A 86 -0.49 -13.14 -13.09
CA TYR A 86 -1.86 -12.87 -13.53
C TYR A 86 -2.36 -13.93 -14.53
N ALA A 87 -1.52 -14.39 -15.47
CA ALA A 87 -1.87 -15.46 -16.40
C ALA A 87 -2.09 -16.80 -15.69
N GLY A 88 -1.26 -17.15 -14.70
CA GLY A 88 -1.40 -18.34 -13.87
C GLY A 88 -2.57 -18.27 -12.89
N ALA A 89 -2.87 -17.08 -12.35
CA ALA A 89 -4.06 -16.83 -11.53
C ALA A 89 -5.34 -16.92 -12.36
N ALA A 90 -5.34 -16.39 -13.59
CA ALA A 90 -6.46 -16.53 -14.52
C ALA A 90 -6.68 -18.00 -14.95
N ALA A 91 -5.61 -18.79 -15.05
CA ALA A 91 -5.68 -20.21 -15.40
C ALA A 91 -6.11 -21.14 -14.23
N SER A 92 -5.95 -20.71 -12.98
CA SER A 92 -6.09 -21.61 -11.82
C SER A 92 -7.49 -21.69 -11.22
N GLY A 93 -8.47 -20.90 -11.67
CA GLY A 93 -9.90 -21.08 -11.33
C GLY A 93 -10.26 -21.10 -9.84
N GLY A 94 -9.31 -20.83 -8.96
CA GLY A 94 -9.48 -20.85 -7.52
C GLY A 94 -10.20 -19.60 -7.04
N SER A 95 -11.07 -19.76 -6.05
CA SER A 95 -11.75 -18.64 -5.39
C SER A 95 -10.72 -17.62 -4.87
N LEU A 96 -10.55 -16.53 -5.62
CA LEU A 96 -9.70 -15.37 -5.28
C LEU A 96 -10.00 -14.86 -3.86
N ILE A 97 -11.28 -14.95 -3.49
CA ILE A 97 -11.82 -14.59 -2.18
C ILE A 97 -11.21 -15.47 -1.07
N ARG A 98 -11.12 -16.79 -1.26
CA ARG A 98 -10.55 -17.69 -0.24
C ARG A 98 -9.05 -17.45 -0.05
N ALA A 99 -8.31 -17.25 -1.14
CA ALA A 99 -6.88 -16.92 -1.08
C ALA A 99 -6.65 -15.56 -0.38
N PHE A 100 -7.49 -14.58 -0.68
CA PHE A 100 -7.45 -13.26 -0.03
C PHE A 100 -7.70 -13.35 1.47
N PHE A 101 -8.75 -14.04 1.92
CA PHE A 101 -9.05 -14.20 3.35
C PHE A 101 -7.97 -14.99 4.11
N VAL A 102 -7.34 -16.00 3.49
CA VAL A 102 -6.24 -16.75 4.11
C VAL A 102 -4.98 -15.88 4.25
N ALA A 103 -4.64 -15.11 3.22
CA ALA A 103 -3.52 -14.17 3.26
C ALA A 103 -3.76 -13.07 4.31
N LEU A 104 -4.97 -12.52 4.35
CA LEU A 104 -5.39 -11.51 5.33
C LEU A 104 -5.35 -12.07 6.76
N GLY A 105 -5.83 -13.30 6.98
CA GLY A 105 -5.79 -13.96 8.28
C GLY A 105 -4.36 -14.19 8.78
N ARG A 106 -3.46 -14.66 7.91
CA ARG A 106 -2.04 -14.84 8.25
C ARG A 106 -1.35 -13.52 8.60
N LEU A 107 -1.64 -12.45 7.85
CA LEU A 107 -1.13 -11.10 8.10
C LEU A 107 -1.61 -10.56 9.45
N SER A 108 -2.92 -10.66 9.71
CA SER A 108 -3.51 -10.20 10.98
C SER A 108 -2.90 -10.93 12.17
N ILE A 109 -2.73 -12.27 12.11
CA ILE A 109 -2.19 -13.05 13.23
C ILE A 109 -0.72 -12.72 13.52
N GLY A 110 0.05 -12.29 12.52
CA GLY A 110 1.44 -11.84 12.72
C GLY A 110 1.54 -10.43 13.30
N LEU A 111 0.73 -9.48 12.80
CA LEU A 111 0.85 -8.07 13.16
C LEU A 111 0.16 -7.68 14.46
N LEU A 112 -1.00 -8.26 14.75
CA LEU A 112 -1.78 -7.92 15.94
C LEU A 112 -1.01 -8.12 17.26
N PRO A 113 -0.31 -9.25 17.50
CA PRO A 113 0.39 -9.46 18.77
C PRO A 113 1.55 -8.47 18.95
N GLU A 114 2.33 -8.20 17.90
CA GLU A 114 3.40 -7.21 17.96
C GLU A 114 2.85 -5.81 18.25
N TYR A 115 1.75 -5.43 17.59
CA TYR A 115 1.10 -4.14 17.83
C TYR A 115 0.54 -4.02 19.26
N ILE A 116 -0.08 -5.08 19.79
CA ILE A 116 -0.57 -5.11 21.18
C ILE A 116 0.57 -4.93 22.16
N VAL A 117 1.71 -5.60 21.95
CA VAL A 117 2.90 -5.46 22.82
C VAL A 117 3.43 -4.03 22.79
N VAL A 118 3.59 -3.44 21.61
CA VAL A 118 4.08 -2.05 21.47
C VAL A 118 3.13 -1.05 22.14
N VAL A 119 1.81 -1.21 21.96
CA VAL A 119 0.81 -0.33 22.59
C VAL A 119 0.77 -0.52 24.10
N ALA A 120 0.86 -1.76 24.60
CA ALA A 120 0.89 -2.02 26.04
C ALA A 120 2.12 -1.40 26.72
N ILE A 121 3.29 -1.45 26.07
CA ILE A 121 4.51 -0.82 26.57
C ILE A 121 4.38 0.71 26.57
N LEU A 122 3.88 1.31 25.47
CA LEU A 122 3.72 2.77 25.37
C LEU A 122 2.61 3.32 26.28
N GLY A 123 1.54 2.56 26.52
CA GLY A 123 0.43 2.97 27.38
C GLY A 123 0.64 2.69 28.88
N ALA A 124 1.71 1.99 29.24
CA ALA A 124 2.10 1.75 30.64
C ALA A 124 3.00 2.85 31.24
N VAL A 125 3.29 3.91 30.47
CA VAL A 125 4.03 5.11 30.88
C VAL A 125 3.07 6.29 30.96
#